data_AF-A0A367HY16-F1
#
_entry.id   AF-A0A367HY16-F1
#
_cell.length_a   1.000
_cell.length_b   1.000
_cell.length_c   1.000
_cell.angle_alpha   90.00
_cell.angle_beta   90.00
_cell.angle_gamma   90.00
#
_symmetry.space_group_name_H-M   'P 1'
#
loop_
_entity.id
_entity.type
_entity.pdbx_description
1 polymer ?
#
loop_
_entity_poly.entity_id
_entity_poly.type
_entity_poly.pdbx_seq_one_letter_code
_entity_poly.pdbx_strand_id
1 'polypeptide(L)'
;MRHTLARARRAVAAAGVVAVCAIVPTAQPSSAAPASTARAPSTATAAGGCDVLAPGALATAEAAVRAACSQLGVWYTWGGGHGPQPGATYGQVDPTDPASDHDPERLGFDCSGLVRYAYAQASGQDILAGTANSQYHSSHVTARFGAGQGTGPLLPGDLMAWGGDNSIHHIAVYLGAGKMVEARQSGTHVMVSDVRLGGDYNGAVRIGGGPGPSGTFSTWGTDVWTHAQPSTTSARVNKFAGPTRVRISCQKHAQLVEADGYRNDAWSYLPDYKAWLTNIYIQGAAWLDGVPTCA
;
A
#
# COMPACT_ATOMS: atom_id res chain seq x y z
N MET A 1 7.11 63.02 -1.90
CA MET A 1 8.40 63.67 -1.57
C MET A 1 9.47 62.58 -1.65
N ARG A 2 10.11 62.34 -2.80
CA ARG A 2 11.41 62.92 -3.22
C ARG A 2 12.41 63.02 -2.07
N HIS A 3 13.48 62.22 -2.15
CA HIS A 3 14.91 62.54 -2.01
C HIS A 3 15.68 61.31 -1.51
N THR A 4 16.95 61.01 -1.80
CA THR A 4 17.88 61.18 -2.94
C THR A 4 19.09 60.29 -2.58
N LEU A 5 19.72 59.70 -3.60
CA LEU A 5 21.08 59.11 -3.69
C LEU A 5 22.14 59.56 -2.65
N ALA A 6 23.09 58.69 -2.32
CA ALA A 6 24.51 58.85 -2.74
C ALA A 6 25.45 57.73 -2.28
N ARG A 7 26.29 57.28 -3.22
CA ARG A 7 27.51 56.46 -3.07
C ARG A 7 28.59 57.19 -2.27
N ALA A 8 29.51 56.43 -1.68
CA ALA A 8 30.92 56.80 -1.67
C ALA A 8 31.84 55.56 -1.75
N ARG A 9 32.59 55.46 -2.85
CA ARG A 9 33.82 54.65 -2.97
C ARG A 9 34.97 55.49 -2.43
N ARG A 10 35.96 54.87 -1.78
CA ARG A 10 37.36 55.34 -1.81
C ARG A 10 38.31 54.15 -1.76
N ALA A 11 39.42 54.31 -2.46
CA ALA A 11 40.35 53.28 -2.86
C ALA A 11 41.79 53.72 -2.53
N VAL A 12 42.67 52.72 -2.31
CA VAL A 12 44.11 52.64 -2.63
C VAL A 12 45.13 53.51 -1.84
N ALA A 13 46.16 52.83 -1.29
CA ALA A 13 47.61 52.96 -1.58
C ALA A 13 48.44 52.28 -0.47
N ALA A 14 49.23 51.23 -0.75
CA ALA A 14 50.70 51.22 -1.03
C ALA A 14 51.56 51.44 0.24
N ALA A 15 52.74 50.86 0.50
CA ALA A 15 53.61 49.84 -0.08
C ALA A 15 54.69 49.55 1.01
N GLY A 16 55.42 48.42 0.95
CA GLY A 16 56.57 48.21 1.84
C GLY A 16 57.21 46.83 1.67
N VAL A 17 58.29 46.79 0.88
CA VAL A 17 59.15 45.64 0.57
C VAL A 17 60.23 45.49 1.64
N VAL A 18 60.52 44.27 2.12
CA VAL A 18 61.88 43.89 2.59
C VAL A 18 62.18 42.39 2.37
N ALA A 19 63.24 42.19 1.58
CA ALA A 19 64.33 41.19 1.60
C ALA A 19 64.11 39.65 1.58
N VAL A 20 64.91 39.09 0.69
CA VAL A 20 65.21 37.70 0.31
C VAL A 20 66.03 36.98 1.39
N CYS A 21 65.82 35.67 1.56
CA CYS A 21 66.91 34.71 1.74
C CYS A 21 66.49 33.30 1.29
N ALA A 22 67.29 32.72 0.39
CA ALA A 22 67.05 31.43 -0.27
C ALA A 22 67.51 30.25 0.57
N ILE A 23 66.73 29.15 0.59
CA ILE A 23 67.22 27.79 0.84
C ILE A 23 66.37 26.79 0.02
N VAL A 24 67.03 26.03 -0.84
CA VAL A 24 66.59 24.77 -1.49
C VAL A 24 67.45 23.66 -0.84
N PRO A 25 67.15 22.33 -0.79
CA PRO A 25 66.09 21.46 -1.34
C PRO A 25 65.34 20.69 -0.21
N THR A 26 64.30 19.87 -0.42
CA THR A 26 64.33 18.49 -0.93
C THR A 26 62.90 17.99 -1.15
N ALA A 27 62.62 17.42 -2.32
CA ALA A 27 61.39 16.69 -2.58
C ALA A 27 61.37 15.39 -1.76
N GLN A 28 60.36 15.24 -0.90
CA GLN A 28 60.01 13.96 -0.29
C GLN A 28 58.78 13.36 -0.99
N PRO A 29 58.69 12.03 -1.07
CA PRO A 29 57.69 11.33 -1.85
C PRO A 29 56.31 11.45 -1.19
N SER A 30 55.30 11.78 -1.98
CA SER A 30 53.89 11.65 -1.60
C SER A 30 53.62 10.18 -1.26
N SER A 31 53.48 9.88 0.02
CA SER A 31 52.88 8.64 0.49
C SER A 31 51.46 8.56 -0.06
N ALA A 32 51.24 7.64 -1.00
CA ALA A 32 49.91 7.22 -1.40
C ALA A 32 49.17 6.70 -0.17
N ALA A 33 48.19 7.46 0.30
CA ALA A 33 47.19 6.96 1.24
C ALA A 33 46.45 5.79 0.56
N PRO A 34 46.15 4.69 1.26
CA PRO A 34 45.36 3.64 0.66
C PRO A 34 44.01 4.23 0.29
N ALA A 35 43.54 3.91 -0.92
CA ALA A 35 42.16 4.14 -1.32
C ALA A 35 41.27 3.37 -0.33
N SER A 36 40.85 4.05 0.74
CA SER A 36 39.71 3.63 1.53
C SER A 36 38.56 3.69 0.56
N THR A 37 38.14 2.53 0.06
CA THR A 37 36.86 2.36 -0.60
C THR A 37 35.83 2.90 0.39
N ALA A 38 35.40 4.14 0.17
CA ALA A 38 34.28 4.73 0.86
C ALA A 38 33.08 3.88 0.45
N ARG A 39 32.84 2.81 1.23
CA ARG A 39 31.60 2.07 1.21
C ARG A 39 30.54 3.12 1.50
N ALA A 40 29.70 3.37 0.50
CA ALA A 40 28.51 4.19 0.65
C ALA A 40 27.84 3.82 1.99
N PRO A 41 27.33 4.80 2.75
CA PRO A 41 26.67 4.51 4.01
C PRO A 41 25.62 3.46 3.72
N SER A 42 25.84 2.25 4.26
CA SER A 42 24.87 1.19 4.20
C SER A 42 23.66 1.75 4.93
N THR A 43 22.61 2.02 4.17
CA THR A 43 21.31 2.42 4.67
C THR A 43 21.00 1.54 5.87
N ALA A 44 20.73 2.19 6.99
CA ALA A 44 20.42 1.58 8.26
C ALA A 44 19.50 0.36 8.07
N THR A 45 19.88 -0.74 8.72
CA THR A 45 19.11 -1.97 8.87
C THR A 45 17.62 -1.66 9.04
N ALA A 46 16.83 -2.10 8.06
CA ALA A 46 15.37 -2.02 8.08
C ALA A 46 14.81 -2.60 9.39
N ALA A 47 13.69 -2.06 9.86
CA ALA A 47 12.91 -2.67 10.92
C ALA A 47 12.65 -4.16 10.61
N GLY A 48 13.32 -5.06 11.34
CA GLY A 48 12.91 -6.45 11.59
C GLY A 48 12.53 -7.37 10.42
N GLY A 49 12.89 -7.06 9.17
CA GLY A 49 12.55 -7.93 8.02
C GLY A 49 11.06 -7.99 7.66
N CYS A 50 10.26 -7.00 8.07
CA CYS A 50 8.85 -6.89 7.66
C CYS A 50 8.73 -5.94 6.46
N ASP A 51 8.60 -6.52 5.27
CA ASP A 51 8.34 -5.82 4.02
C ASP A 51 7.76 -6.80 2.98
N VAL A 52 7.61 -6.36 1.74
CA VAL A 52 7.35 -7.22 0.58
C VAL A 52 8.62 -7.99 0.22
N LEU A 53 8.68 -9.27 0.58
CA LEU A 53 9.87 -10.13 0.46
C LEU A 53 9.90 -11.01 -0.80
N ALA A 54 8.93 -10.84 -1.71
CA ALA A 54 8.91 -11.52 -3.00
C ALA A 54 8.23 -10.65 -4.08
N PRO A 55 8.62 -10.75 -5.36
CA PRO A 55 7.97 -9.99 -6.42
C PRO A 55 6.61 -10.61 -6.83
N GLY A 56 5.84 -9.86 -7.61
CA GLY A 56 4.65 -10.36 -8.31
C GLY A 56 3.32 -10.05 -7.64
N ALA A 57 3.33 -9.48 -6.43
CA ALA A 57 2.13 -9.02 -5.75
C ALA A 57 1.47 -7.83 -6.49
N LEU A 58 0.16 -7.68 -6.30
CA LEU A 58 -0.56 -6.48 -6.72
C LEU A 58 -0.13 -5.28 -5.87
N ALA A 59 -0.16 -4.07 -6.43
CA ALA A 59 0.21 -2.85 -5.69
C ALA A 59 -0.60 -2.67 -4.39
N THR A 60 -1.89 -3.00 -4.39
CA THR A 60 -2.73 -2.98 -3.18
C THR A 60 -2.31 -4.04 -2.16
N ALA A 61 -1.89 -5.23 -2.61
CA ALA A 61 -1.42 -6.28 -1.72
C ALA A 61 -0.06 -5.89 -1.08
N GLU A 62 0.83 -5.28 -1.85
CA GLU A 62 2.07 -4.69 -1.32
C GLU A 62 1.82 -3.56 -0.33
N ALA A 63 0.83 -2.69 -0.62
CA ALA A 63 0.43 -1.63 0.30
C ALA A 63 -0.18 -2.20 1.59
N ALA A 64 -0.94 -3.29 1.51
CA ALA A 64 -1.48 -3.98 2.69
C ALA A 64 -0.36 -4.59 3.54
N VAL A 65 0.64 -5.22 2.91
CA VAL A 65 1.85 -5.69 3.60
C VAL A 65 2.54 -4.55 4.35
N ARG A 66 2.81 -3.43 3.69
CA ARG A 66 3.45 -2.26 4.33
C ARG A 66 2.59 -1.68 5.46
N ALA A 67 1.27 -1.63 5.28
CA ALA A 67 0.35 -1.19 6.33
C ALA A 67 0.38 -2.12 7.55
N ALA A 68 0.35 -3.43 7.37
CA ALA A 68 0.49 -4.39 8.47
C ALA A 68 1.87 -4.27 9.16
N CYS A 69 2.96 -4.14 8.39
CA CYS A 69 4.30 -3.97 8.92
C CYS A 69 4.48 -2.65 9.70
N SER A 70 3.72 -1.60 9.37
CA SER A 70 3.73 -0.36 10.15
C SER A 70 3.21 -0.52 11.58
N GLN A 71 2.54 -1.64 11.86
CA GLN A 71 1.97 -1.96 13.17
C GLN A 71 2.85 -2.89 14.01
N LEU A 72 4.08 -3.22 13.56
CA LEU A 72 4.99 -4.02 14.37
C LEU A 72 5.17 -3.43 15.77
N GLY A 73 5.09 -4.29 16.79
CA GLY A 73 5.19 -3.87 18.18
C GLY A 73 3.93 -3.25 18.78
N VAL A 74 2.84 -3.11 18.02
CA VAL A 74 1.49 -2.85 18.59
C VAL A 74 1.02 -4.11 19.31
N TRP A 75 0.31 -3.95 20.43
CA TRP A 75 -0.19 -5.10 21.20
C TRP A 75 -1.12 -5.98 20.38
N TYR A 76 -1.07 -7.29 20.63
CA TYR A 76 -2.24 -8.12 20.43
C TYR A 76 -3.29 -7.77 21.49
N THR A 77 -4.56 -7.77 21.10
CA THR A 77 -5.68 -7.77 22.03
C THR A 77 -6.88 -8.47 21.42
N TRP A 78 -7.49 -9.41 22.13
CA TRP A 78 -8.62 -10.20 21.65
C TRP A 78 -9.81 -9.31 21.30
N GLY A 79 -10.32 -9.41 20.06
CA GLY A 79 -11.37 -8.51 19.55
C GLY A 79 -10.88 -7.11 19.15
N GLY A 80 -9.58 -6.84 19.23
CA GLY A 80 -8.98 -5.58 18.81
C GLY A 80 -9.04 -5.36 17.30
N GLY A 81 -9.25 -4.13 16.86
CA GLY A 81 -9.32 -3.80 15.43
C GLY A 81 -10.74 -3.75 14.85
N HIS A 82 -11.77 -3.97 15.68
CA HIS A 82 -13.17 -4.10 15.25
C HIS A 82 -14.05 -2.90 15.64
N GLY A 83 -13.44 -1.74 15.86
CA GLY A 83 -14.17 -0.49 16.09
C GLY A 83 -14.94 0.00 14.84
N PRO A 84 -15.69 1.12 14.97
CA PRO A 84 -16.46 1.71 13.87
C PRO A 84 -15.62 2.07 12.65
N GLN A 85 -14.32 2.30 12.84
CA GLN A 85 -13.34 2.53 11.78
C GLN A 85 -12.19 1.52 11.91
N PRO A 86 -11.57 1.09 10.80
CA PRO A 86 -10.38 0.24 10.84
C PRO A 86 -9.23 0.90 11.59
N GLY A 87 -8.65 0.21 12.57
CA GLY A 87 -7.57 0.72 13.41
C GLY A 87 -7.55 0.06 14.78
N ALA A 88 -6.47 0.24 15.53
CA ALA A 88 -6.31 -0.41 16.83
C ALA A 88 -7.42 0.02 17.81
N THR A 89 -7.95 -0.95 18.56
CA THR A 89 -8.95 -0.73 19.60
C THR A 89 -8.59 -1.52 20.85
N TYR A 90 -9.22 -1.21 21.98
CA TYR A 90 -9.16 -2.07 23.15
C TYR A 90 -9.93 -3.37 22.88
N GLY A 91 -9.44 -4.47 23.43
CA GLY A 91 -10.06 -5.78 23.30
C GLY A 91 -10.91 -6.18 24.50
N GLN A 92 -11.10 -7.48 24.65
CA GLN A 92 -11.95 -8.12 25.64
C GLN A 92 -11.24 -9.34 26.22
N VAL A 93 -11.64 -9.81 27.39
CA VAL A 93 -11.16 -11.09 27.91
C VAL A 93 -11.80 -12.23 27.10
N ASP A 94 -10.97 -13.10 26.54
CA ASP A 94 -11.38 -14.42 26.06
C ASP A 94 -11.42 -15.38 27.27
N PRO A 95 -12.60 -15.86 27.68
CA PRO A 95 -12.72 -16.75 28.85
C PRO A 95 -12.02 -18.11 28.64
N THR A 96 -11.60 -18.44 27.42
CA THR A 96 -10.88 -19.67 27.09
C THR A 96 -9.36 -19.49 27.08
N ASP A 97 -8.86 -18.26 27.14
CA ASP A 97 -7.43 -17.93 27.13
C ASP A 97 -7.05 -17.01 28.31
N PRO A 98 -6.45 -17.55 29.39
CA PRO A 98 -5.99 -16.75 30.53
C PRO A 98 -4.97 -15.65 30.17
N ALA A 99 -4.27 -15.76 29.03
CA ALA A 99 -3.35 -14.71 28.61
C ALA A 99 -4.08 -13.41 28.17
N SER A 100 -5.39 -13.49 27.96
CA SER A 100 -6.26 -12.37 27.57
C SER A 100 -6.74 -11.50 28.75
N ASP A 101 -6.40 -11.83 30.00
CA ASP A 101 -6.85 -11.09 31.20
C ASP A 101 -6.58 -9.58 31.11
N HIS A 102 -5.49 -9.18 30.44
CA HIS A 102 -5.07 -7.79 30.26
C HIS A 102 -5.44 -7.19 28.88
N ASP A 103 -6.14 -7.92 28.02
CA ASP A 103 -6.52 -7.43 26.70
C ASP A 103 -7.47 -6.21 26.74
N PRO A 104 -8.40 -6.08 27.70
CA PRO A 104 -9.16 -4.84 27.88
C PRO A 104 -8.31 -3.59 28.18
N GLU A 105 -7.07 -3.77 28.63
CA GLU A 105 -6.13 -2.69 28.99
C GLU A 105 -5.16 -2.34 27.84
N ARG A 106 -5.16 -3.15 26.77
CA ARG A 106 -4.21 -3.05 25.64
C ARG A 106 -4.90 -2.51 24.40
N LEU A 107 -4.40 -1.40 23.88
CA LEU A 107 -4.80 -0.88 22.57
C LEU A 107 -4.06 -1.64 21.46
N GLY A 108 -4.79 -2.36 20.61
CA GLY A 108 -4.15 -3.25 19.65
C GLY A 108 -5.07 -3.90 18.63
N PHE A 109 -4.63 -5.03 18.11
CA PHE A 109 -5.32 -5.82 17.09
C PHE A 109 -5.44 -7.29 17.50
N ASP A 110 -6.55 -7.94 17.12
CA ASP A 110 -6.55 -9.38 16.90
C ASP A 110 -6.10 -9.71 15.46
N CYS A 111 -6.04 -11.01 15.14
CA CYS A 111 -5.56 -11.49 13.83
C CYS A 111 -6.33 -10.87 12.66
N SER A 112 -7.66 -10.89 12.73
CA SER A 112 -8.55 -10.36 11.70
C SER A 112 -8.63 -8.84 11.71
N GLY A 113 -8.49 -8.20 12.87
CA GLY A 113 -8.44 -6.75 13.03
C GLY A 113 -7.21 -6.15 12.36
N LEU A 114 -6.06 -6.82 12.46
CA LEU A 114 -4.84 -6.41 11.75
C LEU A 114 -5.03 -6.50 10.23
N VAL A 115 -5.60 -7.61 9.74
CA VAL A 115 -5.91 -7.80 8.30
C VAL A 115 -6.89 -6.73 7.80
N ARG A 116 -7.97 -6.48 8.54
CA ARG A 116 -8.97 -5.44 8.24
C ARG A 116 -8.30 -4.08 8.09
N TYR A 117 -7.49 -3.69 9.08
CA TYR A 117 -6.74 -2.43 9.04
C TYR A 117 -5.81 -2.36 7.82
N ALA A 118 -5.00 -3.40 7.59
CA ALA A 118 -4.03 -3.44 6.51
C ALA A 118 -4.68 -3.23 5.13
N TYR A 119 -5.76 -3.96 4.85
CA TYR A 119 -6.48 -3.84 3.58
C TYR A 119 -7.33 -2.58 3.47
N ALA A 120 -7.82 -2.04 4.60
CA ALA A 120 -8.48 -0.75 4.60
C ALA A 120 -7.53 0.41 4.28
N GLN A 121 -6.31 0.40 4.85
CA GLN A 121 -5.28 1.38 4.48
C GLN A 121 -4.86 1.25 3.03
N ALA A 122 -4.73 0.02 2.53
CA ALA A 122 -4.27 -0.24 1.18
C ALA A 122 -5.29 0.09 0.09
N SER A 123 -6.58 -0.12 0.35
CA SER A 123 -7.66 0.08 -0.63
C SER A 123 -8.45 1.37 -0.42
N GLY A 124 -8.28 2.04 0.73
CA GLY A 124 -9.12 3.16 1.15
C GLY A 124 -10.54 2.77 1.55
N GLN A 125 -10.86 1.47 1.64
CA GLN A 125 -12.19 0.94 1.93
C GLN A 125 -12.15 -0.21 2.94
N ASP A 126 -13.13 -0.28 3.83
CA ASP A 126 -13.26 -1.37 4.81
C ASP A 126 -13.88 -2.63 4.19
N ILE A 127 -13.11 -3.32 3.34
CA ILE A 127 -13.56 -4.47 2.53
C ILE A 127 -13.44 -5.83 3.23
N LEU A 128 -12.78 -5.88 4.40
CA LEU A 128 -12.51 -7.10 5.16
C LEU A 128 -12.98 -6.99 6.62
N ALA A 129 -14.11 -6.32 6.86
CA ALA A 129 -14.72 -6.31 8.18
C ALA A 129 -15.14 -7.72 8.64
N GLY A 130 -15.09 -7.98 9.95
CA GLY A 130 -15.49 -9.25 10.57
C GLY A 130 -14.32 -10.17 10.94
N THR A 131 -14.65 -11.42 11.24
CA THR A 131 -13.72 -12.41 11.81
C THR A 131 -12.78 -13.01 10.75
N ALA A 132 -11.76 -13.75 11.21
CA ALA A 132 -10.88 -14.53 10.33
C ALA A 132 -11.67 -15.43 9.37
N ASN A 133 -12.74 -16.08 9.88
CA ASN A 133 -13.64 -16.90 9.08
C ASN A 133 -14.40 -16.10 8.01
N SER A 134 -14.95 -14.92 8.32
CA SER A 134 -15.65 -14.13 7.30
C SER A 134 -14.68 -13.56 6.25
N GLN A 135 -13.47 -13.17 6.66
CA GLN A 135 -12.43 -12.68 5.74
C GLN A 135 -11.97 -13.77 4.77
N TYR A 136 -11.74 -14.99 5.26
CA TYR A 136 -11.37 -16.13 4.42
C TYR A 136 -12.47 -16.51 3.40
N HIS A 137 -13.73 -16.25 3.72
CA HIS A 137 -14.90 -16.47 2.85
C HIS A 137 -15.39 -15.22 2.12
N SER A 138 -14.63 -14.12 2.20
CA SER A 138 -15.03 -12.84 1.62
C SER A 138 -15.26 -12.94 0.11
N SER A 139 -16.20 -12.15 -0.39
CA SER A 139 -16.43 -11.94 -1.83
C SER A 139 -15.24 -11.26 -2.53
N HIS A 140 -14.30 -10.68 -1.76
CA HIS A 140 -13.07 -10.10 -2.28
C HIS A 140 -11.97 -11.14 -2.56
N VAL A 141 -12.20 -12.42 -2.25
CA VAL A 141 -11.28 -13.52 -2.58
C VAL A 141 -11.31 -13.79 -4.09
N THR A 142 -10.14 -13.64 -4.73
CA THR A 142 -9.92 -13.84 -6.18
C THR A 142 -9.30 -15.20 -6.51
N ALA A 143 -8.58 -15.79 -5.56
CA ALA A 143 -7.98 -17.12 -5.69
C ALA A 143 -7.92 -17.81 -4.32
N ARG A 144 -7.98 -19.14 -4.33
CA ARG A 144 -7.85 -20.00 -3.15
C ARG A 144 -6.73 -21.01 -3.38
N PHE A 145 -5.94 -21.26 -2.35
CA PHE A 145 -4.82 -22.19 -2.37
C PHE A 145 -4.97 -23.17 -1.21
N GLY A 146 -5.05 -24.46 -1.51
CA GLY A 146 -5.21 -25.50 -0.49
C GLY A 146 -3.92 -25.73 0.30
N ALA A 147 -4.04 -26.24 1.53
CA ALA A 147 -2.92 -26.51 2.43
C ALA A 147 -1.74 -27.25 1.76
N GLY A 148 -2.02 -28.27 0.94
CA GLY A 148 -1.01 -29.08 0.25
C GLY A 148 -0.15 -28.32 -0.77
N GLN A 149 -0.55 -27.11 -1.18
CA GLN A 149 0.25 -26.26 -2.07
C GLN A 149 1.33 -25.45 -1.32
N GLY A 150 1.26 -25.40 0.02
CA GLY A 150 2.20 -24.65 0.85
C GLY A 150 2.29 -23.17 0.45
N THR A 151 3.52 -22.64 0.44
CA THR A 151 3.79 -21.24 0.04
C THR A 151 4.11 -21.08 -1.45
N GLY A 152 4.18 -22.17 -2.21
CA GLY A 152 4.61 -22.16 -3.62
C GLY A 152 3.84 -21.19 -4.53
N PRO A 153 2.49 -21.18 -4.50
CA PRO A 153 1.70 -20.27 -5.33
C PRO A 153 1.45 -18.90 -4.69
N LEU A 154 1.91 -18.70 -3.45
CA LEU A 154 1.55 -17.51 -2.67
C LEU A 154 2.42 -16.32 -3.05
N LEU A 155 1.78 -15.15 -3.04
CA LEU A 155 2.41 -13.85 -3.27
C LEU A 155 2.24 -12.98 -2.03
N PRO A 156 3.12 -12.00 -1.79
CA PRO A 156 2.96 -11.09 -0.67
C PRO A 156 1.58 -10.43 -0.66
N GLY A 157 0.97 -10.36 0.53
CA GLY A 157 -0.40 -9.93 0.76
C GLY A 157 -1.43 -11.06 0.79
N ASP A 158 -1.14 -12.25 0.25
CA ASP A 158 -2.06 -13.38 0.39
C ASP A 158 -2.33 -13.67 1.88
N LEU A 159 -3.58 -13.95 2.22
CA LEU A 159 -4.00 -14.22 3.59
C LEU A 159 -3.89 -15.72 3.88
N MET A 160 -3.04 -16.08 4.82
CA MET A 160 -2.85 -17.46 5.30
C MET A 160 -3.83 -17.75 6.43
N ALA A 161 -4.45 -18.92 6.45
CA ALA A 161 -5.54 -19.25 7.37
C ALA A 161 -5.34 -20.59 8.10
N TRP A 162 -5.72 -20.62 9.37
CA TRP A 162 -5.71 -21.82 10.23
C TRP A 162 -7.09 -22.08 10.83
N GLY A 163 -7.46 -23.36 10.89
CA GLY A 163 -8.74 -23.88 11.36
C GLY A 163 -9.44 -24.76 10.31
N GLY A 164 -10.70 -25.10 10.59
CA GLY A 164 -11.55 -25.86 9.68
C GLY A 164 -12.25 -24.96 8.65
N ASP A 165 -12.80 -25.55 7.59
CA ASP A 165 -13.39 -24.83 6.47
C ASP A 165 -14.48 -23.82 6.85
N ASN A 166 -15.18 -23.99 7.98
CA ASN A 166 -16.18 -23.05 8.46
C ASN A 166 -15.86 -22.51 9.87
N SER A 167 -14.63 -22.72 10.32
CA SER A 167 -14.17 -22.39 11.67
C SER A 167 -12.71 -21.93 11.65
N ILE A 168 -12.37 -21.08 10.68
CA ILE A 168 -11.07 -20.41 10.64
C ILE A 168 -10.96 -19.51 11.86
N HIS A 169 -9.99 -19.79 12.73
CA HIS A 169 -9.77 -19.06 13.98
C HIS A 169 -8.57 -18.11 13.90
N HIS A 170 -7.65 -18.31 12.96
CA HIS A 170 -6.49 -17.43 12.78
C HIS A 170 -6.23 -17.09 11.32
N ILE A 171 -5.77 -15.86 11.08
CA ILE A 171 -5.41 -15.35 9.77
C ILE A 171 -4.17 -14.44 9.85
N ALA A 172 -3.31 -14.49 8.83
CA ALA A 172 -2.08 -13.71 8.78
C ALA A 172 -1.79 -13.22 7.35
N VAL A 173 -1.00 -12.16 7.20
CA VAL A 173 -0.62 -11.61 5.89
C VAL A 173 0.74 -12.20 5.48
N TYR A 174 0.78 -12.92 4.36
CA TYR A 174 2.02 -13.48 3.82
C TYR A 174 2.93 -12.35 3.31
N LEU A 175 4.22 -12.41 3.66
CA LEU A 175 5.21 -11.41 3.26
C LEU A 175 6.03 -11.85 2.05
N GLY A 176 5.96 -13.12 1.66
CA GLY A 176 6.97 -13.74 0.78
C GLY A 176 8.06 -14.43 1.57
N ALA A 177 8.94 -15.17 0.88
CA ALA A 177 10.12 -15.82 1.46
C ALA A 177 9.86 -16.68 2.72
N GLY A 178 8.67 -17.30 2.81
CA GLY A 178 8.30 -18.13 3.96
C GLY A 178 8.07 -17.33 5.26
N LYS A 179 7.77 -16.04 5.16
CA LYS A 179 7.48 -15.15 6.30
C LYS A 179 6.06 -14.61 6.23
N MET A 180 5.52 -14.24 7.39
CA MET A 180 4.21 -13.60 7.52
C MET A 180 4.23 -12.56 8.64
N VAL A 181 3.37 -11.56 8.54
CA VAL A 181 3.07 -10.62 9.65
C VAL A 181 1.73 -10.99 10.26
N GLU A 182 1.68 -11.03 11.59
CA GLU A 182 0.50 -11.46 12.33
C GLU A 182 0.36 -10.77 13.69
N ALA A 183 -0.89 -10.61 14.12
CA ALA A 183 -1.25 -10.47 15.53
C ALA A 183 -1.61 -11.87 16.04
N ARG A 184 -0.65 -12.54 16.68
CA ARG A 184 -0.73 -13.99 16.90
C ARG A 184 -1.69 -14.42 18.01
N GLN A 185 -1.53 -13.88 19.21
CA GLN A 185 -2.25 -14.31 20.41
C GLN A 185 -2.07 -13.33 21.56
N SER A 186 -2.92 -13.46 22.59
CA SER A 186 -2.89 -12.66 23.80
C SER A 186 -1.51 -12.68 24.48
N GLY A 187 -1.12 -11.53 25.03
CA GLY A 187 0.20 -11.35 25.65
C GLY A 187 1.37 -11.14 24.68
N THR A 188 1.15 -11.16 23.36
CA THR A 188 2.20 -10.83 22.38
C THR A 188 1.93 -9.49 21.70
N HIS A 189 2.80 -9.13 20.76
CA HIS A 189 2.65 -7.97 19.88
C HIS A 189 2.54 -8.44 18.43
N VAL A 190 2.11 -7.54 17.55
CA VAL A 190 2.22 -7.71 16.10
C VAL A 190 3.68 -7.95 15.74
N MET A 191 3.92 -9.03 15.01
CA MET A 191 5.26 -9.58 14.79
C MET A 191 5.40 -10.22 13.42
N VAL A 192 6.65 -10.37 12.97
CA VAL A 192 6.99 -11.25 11.85
C VAL A 192 7.25 -12.65 12.38
N SER A 193 6.69 -13.65 11.70
CA SER A 193 6.88 -15.06 12.00
C SER A 193 7.30 -15.85 10.77
N ASP A 194 7.96 -16.98 11.00
CA ASP A 194 8.05 -18.03 10.00
C ASP A 194 6.66 -18.61 9.73
N VAL A 195 6.38 -18.89 8.45
CA VAL A 195 5.14 -19.53 8.04
C VAL A 195 5.01 -20.92 8.68
N ARG A 196 3.82 -21.19 9.22
CA ARG A 196 3.47 -22.47 9.85
C ARG A 196 2.49 -23.25 8.95
N LEU A 197 2.98 -24.29 8.29
CA LEU A 197 2.17 -25.15 7.39
C LEU A 197 1.66 -26.44 8.06
N GLY A 198 2.08 -26.73 9.29
CA GLY A 198 1.64 -27.90 10.06
C GLY A 198 0.36 -27.66 10.85
N GLY A 199 -0.17 -28.72 11.47
CA GLY A 199 -1.37 -28.64 12.30
C GLY A 199 -2.63 -28.47 11.45
N ASP A 200 -3.39 -27.43 11.75
CA ASP A 200 -4.67 -27.09 11.14
C ASP A 200 -4.57 -25.96 10.11
N TYR A 201 -3.41 -25.80 9.48
CA TYR A 201 -3.26 -24.91 8.33
C TYR A 201 -4.27 -25.30 7.24
N ASN A 202 -5.22 -24.41 6.94
CA ASN A 202 -6.29 -24.67 5.97
C ASN A 202 -5.83 -24.38 4.54
N GLY A 203 -4.99 -23.35 4.38
CA GLY A 203 -4.59 -22.82 3.09
C GLY A 203 -4.46 -21.31 3.12
N ALA A 204 -4.55 -20.70 1.95
CA ALA A 204 -4.47 -19.26 1.81
C ALA A 204 -5.44 -18.73 0.74
N VAL A 205 -5.75 -17.44 0.83
CA VAL A 205 -6.60 -16.75 -0.15
C VAL A 205 -5.93 -15.48 -0.65
N ARG A 206 -6.14 -15.18 -1.92
CA ARG A 206 -5.71 -13.92 -2.54
C ARG A 206 -6.83 -12.91 -2.55
N ILE A 207 -6.60 -11.74 -1.97
CA ILE A 207 -7.57 -10.65 -1.96
C ILE A 207 -7.36 -9.73 -3.16
N GLY A 208 -8.44 -9.41 -3.86
CA GLY A 208 -8.45 -8.36 -4.88
C GLY A 208 -8.32 -6.99 -4.25
N GLY A 209 -7.43 -6.14 -4.78
CA GLY A 209 -7.26 -4.77 -4.29
C GLY A 209 -8.44 -3.89 -4.66
N GLY A 210 -9.27 -3.49 -3.68
CA GLY A 210 -10.51 -2.75 -3.97
C GLY A 210 -11.55 -3.63 -4.68
N PRO A 211 -12.75 -3.13 -5.03
CA PRO A 211 -13.96 -3.95 -5.11
C PRO A 211 -13.87 -5.11 -6.13
N GLY A 212 -13.50 -6.27 -5.58
CA GLY A 212 -13.81 -7.62 -6.04
C GLY A 212 -13.01 -8.14 -7.25
N PRO A 213 -13.04 -9.47 -7.49
CA PRO A 213 -12.56 -10.12 -8.72
C PRO A 213 -13.34 -9.76 -9.99
N SER A 214 -13.98 -8.60 -10.06
CA SER A 214 -14.80 -8.20 -11.20
C SER A 214 -14.77 -6.69 -11.22
N GLY A 215 -13.86 -6.10 -12.00
CA GLY A 215 -13.56 -4.66 -11.99
C GLY A 215 -14.80 -3.79 -12.12
N THR A 216 -15.52 -3.56 -11.03
CA THR A 216 -16.84 -2.93 -11.01
C THR A 216 -16.73 -1.67 -10.16
N PHE A 217 -16.90 -0.53 -10.82
CA PHE A 217 -16.74 0.81 -10.30
C PHE A 217 -18.12 1.47 -10.22
N SER A 218 -18.31 2.44 -9.36
CA SER A 218 -19.54 3.24 -9.38
C SER A 218 -19.29 4.54 -10.15
N THR A 219 -20.22 4.91 -11.02
CA THR A 219 -20.24 6.25 -11.61
C THR A 219 -20.89 7.25 -10.64
N TRP A 220 -20.76 8.53 -10.95
CA TRP A 220 -21.53 9.61 -10.33
C TRP A 220 -22.21 10.48 -11.40
N GLY A 221 -23.10 11.36 -10.95
CA GLY A 221 -23.87 12.24 -11.81
C GLY A 221 -25.12 11.58 -12.38
N THR A 222 -25.90 12.38 -13.10
CA THR A 222 -27.09 11.97 -13.83
C THR A 222 -26.87 12.25 -15.30
N ASP A 223 -27.53 11.49 -16.15
CA ASP A 223 -27.52 11.71 -17.60
C ASP A 223 -26.15 11.57 -18.27
N VAL A 224 -25.28 10.73 -17.70
CA VAL A 224 -23.94 10.45 -18.20
C VAL A 224 -24.01 9.54 -19.42
N TRP A 225 -23.40 9.96 -20.52
CA TRP A 225 -23.34 9.17 -21.75
C TRP A 225 -22.04 8.36 -21.86
N THR A 226 -22.15 7.11 -22.30
CA THR A 226 -21.02 6.32 -22.79
C THR A 226 -20.84 6.52 -24.30
N HIS A 227 -19.64 6.24 -24.79
CA HIS A 227 -19.18 6.62 -26.12
C HIS A 227 -18.55 5.44 -26.88
N ALA A 228 -18.73 5.37 -28.19
CA ALA A 228 -18.19 4.28 -29.01
C ALA A 228 -16.66 4.30 -29.09
N GLN A 229 -16.06 5.47 -28.91
CA GLN A 229 -14.61 5.71 -28.82
C GLN A 229 -14.32 6.53 -27.55
N PRO A 230 -13.07 6.58 -27.06
CA PRO A 230 -12.68 7.36 -25.88
C PRO A 230 -12.63 8.87 -26.18
N SER A 231 -13.76 9.41 -26.63
CA SER A 231 -13.93 10.80 -27.04
C SER A 231 -15.41 11.19 -26.93
N THR A 232 -15.65 12.38 -26.38
CA THR A 232 -17.00 12.94 -26.19
C THR A 232 -17.68 13.31 -27.50
N THR A 233 -16.93 13.44 -28.59
CA THR A 233 -17.47 13.71 -29.94
C THR A 233 -17.83 12.43 -30.70
N SER A 234 -17.48 11.26 -30.17
CA SER A 234 -17.85 9.99 -30.80
C SER A 234 -19.30 9.60 -30.50
N ALA A 235 -19.83 8.66 -31.31
CA ALA A 235 -21.21 8.20 -31.19
C ALA A 235 -21.54 7.77 -29.75
N ARG A 236 -22.67 8.26 -29.23
CA ARG A 236 -23.19 7.87 -27.91
C ARG A 236 -23.77 6.46 -27.98
N VAL A 237 -23.51 5.64 -26.96
CA VAL A 237 -23.97 4.24 -26.93
C VAL A 237 -25.10 4.05 -25.91
N ASN A 238 -24.84 4.35 -24.63
CA ASN A 238 -25.82 4.21 -23.55
C ASN A 238 -25.84 5.46 -22.68
N LYS A 239 -26.99 5.72 -22.04
CA LYS A 239 -27.16 6.78 -21.06
C LYS A 239 -27.38 6.19 -19.67
N PHE A 240 -26.60 6.62 -18.70
CA PHE A 240 -26.85 6.35 -17.29
C PHE A 240 -27.72 7.46 -16.72
N ALA A 241 -28.95 7.13 -16.35
CA ALA A 241 -29.89 8.09 -15.76
C ALA A 241 -29.43 8.57 -14.36
N GLY A 242 -28.56 7.81 -13.70
CA GLY A 242 -27.98 8.14 -12.41
C GLY A 242 -26.73 7.30 -12.11
N PRO A 243 -26.21 7.35 -10.87
CA PRO A 243 -25.08 6.54 -10.42
C PRO A 243 -25.29 5.06 -10.74
N THR A 244 -24.35 4.48 -11.48
CA THR A 244 -24.46 3.13 -12.04
C THR A 244 -23.20 2.36 -11.70
N ARG A 245 -23.35 1.10 -11.29
CA ARG A 245 -22.19 0.19 -11.15
C ARG A 245 -21.80 -0.31 -12.53
N VAL A 246 -20.55 -0.12 -12.91
CA VAL A 246 -20.01 -0.42 -14.24
C VAL A 246 -18.79 -1.28 -14.13
N ARG A 247 -18.70 -2.32 -14.96
CA ARG A 247 -17.47 -3.08 -15.09
C ARG A 247 -16.48 -2.36 -16.01
N ILE A 248 -15.20 -2.36 -15.68
CA ILE A 248 -14.10 -1.77 -16.43
C ILE A 248 -13.05 -2.85 -16.67
N SER A 249 -12.70 -3.08 -17.94
CA SER A 249 -11.67 -4.08 -18.29
C SER A 249 -10.30 -3.47 -18.52
N CYS A 250 -10.22 -2.21 -18.97
CA CYS A 250 -8.98 -1.48 -19.17
C CYS A 250 -9.25 0.02 -19.24
N GLN A 251 -8.19 0.83 -19.14
CA GLN A 251 -8.24 2.29 -19.29
C GLN A 251 -7.09 2.81 -20.17
N LYS A 252 -7.21 4.02 -20.72
CA LYS A 252 -6.12 4.67 -21.47
C LYS A 252 -6.24 6.19 -21.45
N HIS A 253 -5.13 6.86 -21.78
CA HIS A 253 -5.13 8.28 -22.08
C HIS A 253 -5.73 8.54 -23.47
N ALA A 254 -6.64 9.49 -23.57
CA ALA A 254 -7.29 9.88 -24.82
C ALA A 254 -7.69 11.37 -24.79
N GLN A 255 -8.93 11.71 -25.17
CA GLN A 255 -9.36 13.10 -25.16
C GLN A 255 -9.36 13.65 -23.73
N LEU A 256 -8.74 14.81 -23.52
CA LEU A 256 -8.89 15.58 -22.29
C LEU A 256 -10.33 16.08 -22.16
N VAL A 257 -11.00 15.75 -21.06
CA VAL A 257 -12.37 16.17 -20.74
C VAL A 257 -12.34 17.10 -19.54
N GLU A 258 -13.10 18.19 -19.63
CA GLU A 258 -13.33 19.14 -18.54
C GLU A 258 -14.83 19.31 -18.35
N ALA A 259 -15.34 18.94 -17.17
CA ALA A 259 -16.75 19.10 -16.80
C ALA A 259 -16.90 19.18 -15.29
N ASP A 260 -17.85 19.99 -14.80
CA ASP A 260 -18.21 20.11 -13.37
C ASP A 260 -17.02 20.37 -12.43
N GLY A 261 -16.01 21.12 -12.91
CA GLY A 261 -14.78 21.43 -12.17
C GLY A 261 -13.73 20.31 -12.16
N TYR A 262 -14.03 19.17 -12.78
CA TYR A 262 -13.09 18.06 -12.97
C TYR A 262 -12.43 18.12 -14.34
N ARG A 263 -11.17 17.70 -14.40
CA ARG A 263 -10.37 17.67 -15.63
C ARG A 263 -9.40 16.51 -15.63
N ASN A 264 -9.52 15.59 -16.59
CA ASN A 264 -8.52 14.55 -16.86
C ASN A 264 -8.67 13.99 -18.29
N ASP A 265 -7.69 13.21 -18.74
CA ASP A 265 -7.65 12.58 -20.06
C ASP A 265 -7.81 11.06 -20.00
N ALA A 266 -8.26 10.53 -18.87
CA ALA A 266 -8.38 9.10 -18.63
C ALA A 266 -9.77 8.59 -19.07
N TRP A 267 -9.76 7.48 -19.79
CA TRP A 267 -10.96 6.83 -20.31
C TRP A 267 -10.93 5.34 -20.02
N SER A 268 -12.06 4.82 -19.55
CA SER A 268 -12.24 3.41 -19.20
C SER A 268 -13.15 2.71 -20.20
N TYR A 269 -12.78 1.48 -20.58
CA TYR A 269 -13.61 0.63 -21.44
C TYR A 269 -14.52 -0.27 -20.60
N LEU A 270 -15.81 -0.18 -20.89
CA LEU A 270 -16.88 -0.88 -20.18
C LEU A 270 -17.36 -2.07 -21.04
N PRO A 271 -16.86 -3.30 -20.80
CA PRO A 271 -17.15 -4.46 -21.65
C PRO A 271 -18.64 -4.82 -21.71
N ASP A 272 -19.42 -4.58 -20.65
CA ASP A 272 -20.86 -4.88 -20.63
C ASP A 272 -21.67 -3.98 -21.57
N TYR A 273 -21.17 -2.78 -21.82
CA TYR A 273 -21.80 -1.78 -22.70
C TYR A 273 -21.11 -1.69 -24.06
N LYS A 274 -19.95 -2.34 -24.22
CA LYS A 274 -19.07 -2.21 -25.40
C LYS A 274 -18.79 -0.75 -25.75
N ALA A 275 -18.53 0.05 -24.72
CA ALA A 275 -18.42 1.50 -24.82
C ALA A 275 -17.34 2.04 -23.88
N TRP A 276 -16.95 3.28 -24.11
CA TRP A 276 -16.00 4.05 -23.32
C TRP A 276 -16.72 5.05 -22.44
N LEU A 277 -16.17 5.27 -21.25
CA LEU A 277 -16.61 6.30 -20.33
C LEU A 277 -15.40 7.11 -19.89
N THR A 278 -15.54 8.43 -19.85
CA THR A 278 -14.49 9.29 -19.28
C THR A 278 -14.44 9.11 -17.77
N ASN A 279 -13.23 8.98 -17.21
CA ASN A 279 -13.05 8.73 -15.79
C ASN A 279 -13.47 9.89 -14.90
N ILE A 280 -13.72 11.09 -15.46
CA ILE A 280 -14.31 12.19 -14.69
C ILE A 280 -15.63 11.79 -14.02
N TYR A 281 -16.40 10.86 -14.60
CA TYR A 281 -17.68 10.39 -14.05
C TYR A 281 -17.57 9.08 -13.26
N ILE A 282 -16.36 8.59 -12.99
CA ILE A 282 -16.13 7.35 -12.23
C ILE A 282 -15.62 7.73 -10.84
N GLN A 283 -16.22 7.16 -9.81
CA GLN A 283 -15.76 7.39 -8.44
C GLN A 283 -14.36 6.78 -8.25
N GLY A 284 -13.41 7.59 -7.82
CA GLY A 284 -12.03 7.18 -7.59
C GLY A 284 -11.02 8.21 -8.07
N ALA A 285 -9.77 7.78 -8.22
CA ALA A 285 -8.72 8.58 -8.83
C ALA A 285 -8.97 8.80 -10.34
N ALA A 286 -8.38 9.85 -10.91
CA ALA A 286 -8.48 10.13 -12.35
C ALA A 286 -8.00 8.94 -13.19
N TRP A 287 -6.89 8.30 -12.78
CA TRP A 287 -6.44 7.02 -13.28
C TRP A 287 -6.78 5.96 -12.24
N LEU A 288 -7.54 4.93 -12.63
CA LEU A 288 -8.11 3.96 -11.69
C LEU A 288 -7.07 2.91 -11.30
N ASP A 289 -6.81 2.78 -10.01
CA ASP A 289 -5.89 1.75 -9.52
C ASP A 289 -6.42 0.34 -9.81
N GLY A 290 -5.53 -0.57 -10.17
CA GLY A 290 -5.89 -1.96 -10.50
C GLY A 290 -6.55 -2.17 -11.87
N VAL A 291 -6.84 -1.11 -12.62
CA VAL A 291 -7.33 -1.22 -14.00
C VAL A 291 -6.15 -1.19 -14.99
N PRO A 292 -5.94 -2.24 -15.81
CA PRO A 292 -4.82 -2.30 -16.75
C PRO A 292 -4.96 -1.25 -17.86
N THR A 293 -3.82 -0.88 -18.47
CA THR A 293 -3.85 -0.03 -19.66
C THR A 293 -4.37 -0.82 -20.86
N CYS A 294 -5.26 -0.25 -21.66
CA CYS A 294 -5.73 -0.88 -22.89
C CYS A 294 -4.58 -1.06 -23.88
N ALA A 295 -4.57 -2.20 -24.59
CA ALA A 295 -3.66 -2.45 -25.70
C ALA A 295 -3.95 -1.54 -26.91
#